data_AF-A0A9D4KEM6-F1
#
_entry.id   AF-A0A9D4KEM6-F1
#
_cell.length_a   1.000
_cell.length_b   1.000
_cell.length_c   1.000
_cell.angle_alpha   90.00
_cell.angle_beta   90.00
_cell.angle_gamma   90.00
#
_symmetry.space_group_name_H-M   'P 1'
#
loop_
_entity.id
_entity.type
_entity.pdbx_description
1 polymer ?
#
loop_
_entity_poly.entity_id
_entity_poly.type
_entity_poly.pdbx_seq_one_letter_code
_entity_poly.pdbx_strand_id
1 'polypeptide(L)'
;MYVSLPELLWMAPEHLRVYPPRQISQSGDVYSFAIILYEMCTRTEPYTDETWYQSLDDTLRRIKRGSPCVRPTLKEGGPFAQDASASHNVMDVLLRRMEQYANNLEGLVEAKTQAFLDEKRRSEELLYQVLPRSVANQLLTGKSVNPEAFDSVTVYFSDIVGFTSMSAVSTAFQESVVRAPFRVETIGDAYMVVSGLPERNGIEHVRQIARMSLTILRNVRQFVISHMPQTSLKARIGLHSGPVCAGVVGRKMPRYCLFGDTVNTASRMESSGEAMKIQISDETRTLLKTFETFVITKRGIIEVKGKGSMTTYWLIDEITTQNDGLDLPMPI
;
A
#
# COMPACT_ATOMS: atom_id res chain seq x y z
N MET A 1 28.52 -6.12 -40.03
CA MET A 1 27.61 -5.24 -39.26
C MET A 1 26.74 -4.53 -40.29
N TYR A 2 25.44 -4.80 -40.32
CA TYR A 2 24.52 -4.08 -41.22
C TYR A 2 24.17 -2.75 -40.54
N VAL A 3 24.71 -1.64 -41.06
CA VAL A 3 24.34 -0.28 -40.64
C VAL A 3 22.96 0.01 -41.22
N SER A 4 22.05 0.52 -40.40
CA SER A 4 20.69 0.81 -40.86
C SER A 4 20.69 2.03 -41.80
N LEU A 5 19.81 2.04 -42.80
CA LEU A 5 19.74 3.14 -43.77
C LEU A 5 19.56 4.54 -43.09
N PRO A 6 18.83 4.69 -41.97
CA PRO A 6 18.73 5.96 -41.26
C PRO A 6 20.05 6.41 -40.62
N GLU A 7 20.86 5.48 -40.11
CA GLU A 7 22.18 5.79 -39.52
C GLU A 7 23.14 6.38 -40.56
N LEU A 8 22.96 6.06 -41.85
CA LEU A 8 23.77 6.63 -42.92
C LEU A 8 23.52 8.13 -43.12
N LEU A 9 22.37 8.68 -42.73
CA LEU A 9 22.11 10.13 -42.84
C LEU A 9 22.97 10.99 -41.90
N TRP A 10 23.59 10.37 -40.88
CA TRP A 10 24.49 11.01 -39.92
C TRP A 10 25.94 11.07 -40.40
N MET A 11 26.23 10.42 -41.54
CA MET A 11 27.55 10.42 -42.15
C MET A 11 27.68 11.55 -43.17
N ALA A 12 28.89 12.09 -43.27
CA ALA A 12 29.19 13.13 -44.24
C ALA A 12 28.92 12.64 -45.69
N PRO A 13 28.32 13.47 -46.56
CA PRO A 13 28.00 13.09 -47.93
C PRO A 13 29.19 12.54 -48.73
N GLU A 14 30.40 13.05 -48.48
CA GLU A 14 31.65 12.56 -49.07
C GLU A 14 32.00 11.12 -48.65
N HIS A 15 31.72 10.72 -47.42
CA HIS A 15 31.96 9.36 -46.93
C HIS A 15 30.89 8.39 -47.42
N LEU A 16 29.65 8.86 -47.57
CA LEU A 16 28.54 8.08 -48.12
C LEU A 16 28.72 7.72 -49.61
N ARG A 17 29.38 8.57 -50.38
CA ARG A 17 29.67 8.34 -51.81
C ARG A 17 30.60 7.15 -52.05
N VAL A 18 31.48 6.87 -51.08
CA VAL A 18 32.49 5.80 -51.14
C VAL A 18 32.25 4.74 -50.05
N TYR A 19 31.03 4.65 -49.51
CA TYR A 19 30.73 3.76 -48.40
C TYR A 19 30.97 2.27 -48.75
N PRO A 20 31.67 1.50 -47.88
CA PRO A 20 32.34 1.93 -46.65
C PRO A 20 33.59 2.77 -46.93
N PRO A 21 33.76 3.94 -46.27
CA PRO A 21 34.85 4.86 -46.58
C PRO A 21 36.22 4.24 -46.30
N ARG A 22 37.18 4.49 -47.19
CA ARG A 22 38.56 3.97 -47.05
C ARG A 22 39.39 4.75 -46.02
N GLN A 23 39.10 6.03 -45.85
CA GLN A 23 39.73 6.94 -44.88
C GLN A 23 38.70 7.96 -44.39
N ILE A 24 38.77 8.31 -43.10
CA ILE A 24 37.99 9.40 -42.51
C ILE A 24 38.67 10.72 -42.89
N SER A 25 37.87 11.73 -43.26
CA SER A 25 38.36 13.06 -43.65
C SER A 25 38.05 14.10 -42.60
N GLN A 26 38.92 15.10 -42.47
CA GLN A 26 38.69 16.26 -41.60
C GLN A 26 37.37 16.98 -41.94
N SER A 27 36.98 17.05 -43.22
CA SER A 27 35.70 17.61 -43.64
C SER A 27 34.50 16.82 -43.12
N GLY A 28 34.64 15.50 -43.02
CA GLY A 28 33.62 14.63 -42.47
C GLY A 28 33.53 14.76 -40.95
N ASP A 29 34.66 14.91 -40.25
CA ASP A 29 34.67 15.19 -38.81
C ASP A 29 33.97 16.53 -38.49
N VAL A 30 34.24 17.58 -39.29
CA VAL A 30 33.56 18.88 -39.17
C VAL A 30 32.06 18.75 -39.43
N TYR A 31 31.64 17.91 -40.39
CA TYR A 31 30.23 17.65 -40.67
C TYR A 31 29.57 16.91 -39.50
N SER A 32 30.14 15.81 -39.02
CA SER A 32 29.61 15.06 -37.90
C SER A 32 29.51 15.93 -36.64
N PHE A 33 30.52 16.76 -36.38
CA PHE A 33 30.47 17.75 -35.31
C PHE A 33 29.33 18.76 -35.49
N ALA A 34 29.14 19.30 -36.70
CA ALA A 34 28.06 20.24 -36.98
C ALA A 34 26.65 19.62 -36.86
N ILE A 35 26.47 18.36 -37.23
CA ILE A 35 25.20 17.64 -37.06
C ILE A 35 24.90 17.40 -35.58
N ILE A 36 25.90 17.00 -34.80
CA ILE A 36 25.78 16.85 -33.35
C ILE A 36 25.43 18.20 -32.71
N LEU A 37 26.11 19.28 -33.12
CA LEU A 37 25.80 20.63 -32.66
C LEU A 37 24.39 21.08 -33.06
N TYR A 38 23.95 20.77 -34.28
CA TYR A 38 22.61 21.06 -34.74
C TYR A 38 21.57 20.39 -33.86
N GLU A 39 21.69 19.08 -33.63
CA GLU A 39 20.79 18.31 -32.78
C GLU A 39 20.79 18.82 -31.32
N MET A 40 21.97 19.12 -30.78
CA MET A 40 22.10 19.72 -29.44
C MET A 40 21.38 21.07 -29.34
N CYS A 41 21.42 21.87 -30.40
CA CYS A 41 20.81 23.20 -30.46
C CYS A 41 19.29 23.15 -30.71
N THR A 42 18.82 22.34 -31.65
CA THR A 42 17.42 22.35 -32.11
C THR A 42 16.55 21.34 -31.38
N ARG A 43 17.13 20.34 -30.71
CA ARG A 43 16.42 19.24 -30.05
C ARG A 43 15.51 18.45 -31.01
N THR A 44 15.86 18.44 -32.28
CA THR A 44 15.18 17.68 -33.34
C THR A 44 16.21 16.84 -34.06
N GLU A 45 15.80 15.67 -34.55
CA GLU A 45 16.66 14.92 -35.46
C GLU A 45 17.04 15.81 -36.65
N PRO A 46 18.28 15.70 -37.16
CA PRO A 46 18.67 16.44 -38.34
C PRO A 46 17.66 16.13 -39.45
N TYR A 47 17.21 17.21 -40.10
CA TYR A 47 16.33 17.16 -41.27
C TYR A 47 14.84 16.87 -41.06
N THR A 48 14.32 16.81 -39.83
CA THR A 48 12.89 16.55 -39.54
C THR A 48 11.91 17.56 -40.16
N ASP A 49 12.37 18.77 -40.43
CA ASP A 49 11.54 19.90 -40.84
C ASP A 49 11.36 20.05 -42.35
N GLU A 50 12.01 19.23 -43.15
CA GLU A 50 12.01 19.40 -44.61
C GLU A 50 11.28 18.26 -45.32
N THR A 51 10.43 18.64 -46.28
CA THR A 51 9.55 17.79 -47.11
C THR A 51 10.29 16.82 -48.05
N TRP A 52 11.60 16.63 -47.88
CA TRP A 52 12.43 15.78 -48.73
C TRP A 52 12.35 14.28 -48.39
N TYR A 53 11.77 13.92 -47.24
CA TYR A 53 11.58 12.53 -46.79
C TYR A 53 10.45 11.78 -47.53
N GLN A 54 10.46 11.75 -48.86
CA GLN A 54 9.54 10.85 -49.60
C GLN A 54 10.04 9.40 -49.62
N SER A 55 11.35 9.17 -49.61
CA SER A 55 11.98 7.84 -49.51
C SER A 55 13.47 7.95 -49.18
N LEU A 56 13.89 7.28 -48.10
CA LEU A 56 15.28 7.22 -47.62
C LEU A 56 16.26 6.66 -48.67
N ASP A 57 15.77 5.72 -49.49
CA ASP A 57 16.53 5.03 -50.51
C ASP A 57 16.86 5.93 -51.71
N ASP A 58 15.94 6.84 -52.04
CA ASP A 58 16.11 7.81 -53.13
C ASP A 58 17.11 8.90 -52.74
N THR A 59 17.06 9.36 -51.48
CA THR A 59 18.03 10.30 -50.91
C THR A 59 19.46 9.76 -50.97
N LEU A 60 19.69 8.52 -50.53
CA LEU A 60 21.01 7.89 -50.55
C LEU A 60 21.54 7.70 -51.99
N ARG A 61 20.68 7.37 -52.96
CA ARG A 61 21.05 7.27 -54.38
C ARG A 61 21.49 8.61 -54.96
N ARG A 62 20.83 9.71 -54.58
CA ARG A 62 21.18 11.07 -55.03
C ARG A 62 22.50 11.56 -54.42
N ILE A 63 22.75 11.25 -53.15
CA ILE A 63 24.03 11.53 -52.46
C ILE A 63 25.19 10.85 -53.20
N LYS A 64 25.03 9.55 -53.55
CA LYS A 64 26.02 8.76 -54.29
C LYS A 64 26.30 9.29 -55.70
N ARG A 65 25.31 9.94 -56.35
CA ARG A 65 25.42 10.53 -57.70
C ARG A 65 26.02 11.93 -57.73
N GLY A 66 26.40 12.50 -56.58
CA GLY A 66 27.10 13.80 -56.52
C GLY A 66 26.20 15.03 -56.58
N SER A 67 24.89 14.88 -56.36
CA SER A 67 23.99 16.04 -56.21
C SER A 67 24.39 16.91 -55.00
N PRO A 68 24.17 18.24 -55.05
CA PRO A 68 24.44 19.11 -53.91
C PRO A 68 23.58 18.65 -52.74
N CYS A 69 24.23 18.14 -51.70
CA CYS A 69 23.53 17.67 -50.50
C CYS A 69 23.17 18.89 -49.65
N VAL A 70 21.90 19.01 -49.30
CA VAL A 70 21.42 20.04 -48.37
C VAL A 70 21.98 19.70 -46.99
N ARG A 71 22.65 20.66 -46.36
CA ARG A 71 23.10 20.57 -44.96
C ARG A 71 21.97 21.13 -44.08
N PRO A 72 21.70 20.58 -42.88
CA PRO A 72 20.71 21.17 -41.99
C PRO A 72 21.11 22.60 -41.68
N THR A 73 20.22 23.54 -41.94
CA THR A 73 20.40 24.96 -41.64
C THR A 73 19.62 25.32 -40.39
N LEU A 74 20.22 26.13 -39.53
CA LEU A 74 19.53 26.73 -38.39
C LEU A 74 18.60 27.82 -38.95
N LYS A 75 17.30 27.76 -38.63
CA LYS A 75 16.33 28.78 -39.06
C LYS A 75 16.68 30.13 -38.44
N GLU A 76 16.81 31.17 -39.27
CA GLU A 76 16.97 32.55 -38.81
C GLU A 76 15.76 32.96 -37.94
N GLY A 77 16.02 33.45 -36.73
CA GLY A 77 14.97 33.81 -35.76
C GLY A 77 14.54 32.70 -34.80
N GLY A 78 15.10 31.48 -34.92
CA GLY A 78 14.97 30.46 -33.87
C GLY A 78 15.65 30.91 -32.56
N PRO A 79 15.39 30.23 -31.43
CA PRO A 79 15.86 30.69 -30.13
C PRO A 79 17.41 30.64 -30.01
N PHE A 80 18.12 29.99 -30.95
CA PHE A 80 19.57 30.08 -31.12
C PHE A 80 20.06 31.39 -31.78
N ALA A 81 19.32 31.93 -32.76
CA ALA A 81 19.71 33.15 -33.48
C ALA A 81 19.62 34.40 -32.58
N GLN A 82 18.69 34.39 -31.62
CA GLN A 82 18.55 35.45 -30.61
C GLN A 82 19.70 35.42 -29.59
N ASP A 83 20.10 34.23 -29.12
CA ASP A 83 21.20 34.08 -28.13
C ASP A 83 22.59 34.31 -28.76
N ALA A 84 22.80 33.94 -30.02
CA ALA A 84 24.06 34.16 -30.75
C ALA A 84 24.34 35.63 -31.08
N SER A 85 23.30 36.47 -31.09
CA SER A 85 23.44 37.91 -31.31
C SER A 85 23.93 38.67 -30.07
N ALA A 86 23.85 38.06 -28.88
CA ALA A 86 24.21 38.67 -27.60
C ALA A 86 25.57 38.19 -27.03
N SER A 87 26.15 37.11 -27.58
CA SER A 87 27.39 36.49 -27.11
C SER A 87 28.34 36.21 -28.27
N HIS A 88 29.59 36.69 -28.20
CA HIS A 88 30.60 36.52 -29.24
C HIS A 88 31.13 35.07 -29.40
N ASN A 89 30.68 34.10 -28.59
CA ASN A 89 31.11 32.71 -28.70
C ASN A 89 29.93 31.73 -28.68
N VAL A 90 29.83 30.92 -29.73
CA VAL A 90 28.82 29.86 -29.89
C VAL A 90 28.90 28.83 -28.76
N MET A 91 30.09 28.60 -28.23
CA MET A 91 30.29 27.67 -27.11
C MET A 91 29.61 28.11 -25.81
N ASP A 92 29.55 29.42 -25.54
CA ASP A 92 28.93 29.93 -24.32
C ASP A 92 27.39 29.77 -24.36
N VAL A 93 26.80 29.91 -25.55
CA VAL A 93 25.37 29.65 -25.78
C VAL A 93 25.06 28.16 -25.56
N LEU A 94 25.92 27.27 -26.07
CA LEU A 94 25.80 25.82 -25.87
C LEU A 94 25.91 25.42 -24.40
N LEU A 95 26.92 25.94 -23.70
CA LEU A 95 27.14 25.67 -22.28
C LEU A 95 25.94 26.13 -21.43
N ARG A 96 25.46 27.35 -21.64
CA ARG A 96 24.29 27.88 -20.92
C ARG A 96 23.01 27.06 -21.18
N ARG A 97 22.81 26.56 -22.40
CA ARG A 97 21.70 25.67 -22.75
C ARG A 97 21.83 24.29 -22.11
N MET A 98 23.04 23.75 -22.05
CA MET A 98 23.32 22.49 -21.36
C MET A 98 23.08 22.62 -19.85
N GLU A 99 23.52 23.71 -19.22
CA GLU A 99 23.26 24.01 -17.81
C GLU A 99 21.77 24.16 -17.53
N GLN A 100 21.04 24.94 -18.33
CA GLN A 100 19.58 25.06 -18.20
C GLN A 100 18.89 23.70 -18.36
N TYR A 101 19.36 22.87 -19.28
CA TYR A 101 18.81 21.53 -19.47
C TYR A 101 19.11 20.62 -18.28
N ALA A 102 20.33 20.64 -17.76
CA ALA A 102 20.72 19.88 -16.57
C ALA A 102 19.84 20.28 -15.37
N ASN A 103 19.69 21.57 -15.12
CA ASN A 103 18.85 22.09 -14.02
C ASN A 103 17.36 21.73 -14.21
N ASN A 104 16.82 21.84 -15.43
CA ASN A 104 15.43 21.48 -15.71
C ASN A 104 15.20 19.96 -15.55
N LEU A 105 16.17 19.15 -15.98
CA LEU A 105 16.09 17.69 -15.85
C LEU A 105 16.19 17.29 -14.38
N GLU A 106 17.07 17.92 -13.61
CA GLU A 106 17.20 17.73 -12.17
C GLU A 106 15.89 18.05 -11.45
N GLY A 107 15.29 19.23 -11.71
CA GLY A 107 13.99 19.59 -11.15
C GLY A 107 12.86 18.64 -11.56
N LEU A 108 12.87 18.13 -12.80
CA LEU A 108 11.90 17.13 -13.26
C LEU A 108 12.09 15.78 -12.56
N VAL A 109 13.34 15.34 -12.38
CA VAL A 109 13.69 14.10 -11.67
C VAL A 109 13.27 14.22 -10.21
N GLU A 110 13.53 15.33 -9.54
CA GLU A 110 13.09 15.59 -8.18
C GLU A 110 11.56 15.55 -8.06
N ALA A 111 10.85 16.26 -8.92
CA ALA A 111 9.38 16.28 -8.91
C ALA A 111 8.78 14.87 -9.14
N LYS A 112 9.34 14.11 -10.09
CA LYS A 112 8.93 12.72 -10.35
C LYS A 112 9.24 11.80 -9.19
N THR A 113 10.40 11.96 -8.56
CA THR A 113 10.81 11.18 -7.39
C THR A 113 9.88 11.45 -6.21
N GLN A 114 9.54 12.72 -5.96
CA GLN A 114 8.62 13.09 -4.90
C GLN A 114 7.21 12.53 -5.13
N ALA A 115 6.66 12.68 -6.34
CA ALA A 115 5.37 12.12 -6.69
C ALA A 115 5.34 10.59 -6.53
N PHE A 116 6.43 9.92 -6.92
CA PHE A 116 6.58 8.48 -6.73
C PHE A 116 6.60 8.09 -5.25
N LEU A 117 7.32 8.84 -4.40
CA LEU A 117 7.38 8.59 -2.96
C LEU A 117 6.03 8.79 -2.27
N ASP A 118 5.28 9.82 -2.66
CA ASP A 118 3.95 10.09 -2.10
C ASP A 118 2.93 9.02 -2.54
N GLU A 119 2.95 8.61 -3.81
CA GLU A 119 2.08 7.53 -4.30
C GLU A 119 2.45 6.18 -3.66
N LYS A 120 3.74 5.91 -3.50
CA LYS A 120 4.24 4.74 -2.77
C LYS A 120 3.73 4.74 -1.32
N ARG A 121 3.83 5.88 -0.62
CA ARG A 121 3.35 6.02 0.77
C ARG A 121 1.85 5.73 0.88
N ARG A 122 1.03 6.31 -0.02
CA ARG A 122 -0.42 6.05 -0.06
C ARG A 122 -0.73 4.58 -0.33
N SER A 123 -0.01 3.96 -1.26
CA SER A 123 -0.18 2.54 -1.56
C SER A 123 0.15 1.63 -0.37
N GLU A 124 1.24 1.93 0.34
CA GLU A 124 1.64 1.21 1.56
C GLU A 124 0.62 1.41 2.71
N GLU A 125 0.14 2.63 2.92
CA GLU A 125 -0.88 2.95 3.92
C GLU A 125 -2.18 2.17 3.69
N LEU A 126 -2.66 2.13 2.44
CA LEU A 126 -3.84 1.34 2.09
C LEU A 126 -3.61 -0.16 2.32
N LEU A 127 -2.41 -0.66 2.05
CA LEU A 127 -2.07 -2.07 2.30
C LEU A 127 -2.12 -2.39 3.80
N TYR A 128 -1.61 -1.50 4.66
CA TYR A 128 -1.65 -1.66 6.12
C TYR A 128 -3.06 -1.56 6.72
N GLN A 129 -4.01 -0.94 6.02
CA GLN A 129 -5.41 -0.95 6.44
C GLN A 129 -6.08 -2.32 6.24
N VAL A 130 -5.60 -3.12 5.28
CA VAL A 130 -6.19 -4.43 4.93
C VAL A 130 -5.43 -5.59 5.55
N LEU A 131 -4.12 -5.45 5.72
CA LEU A 131 -3.22 -6.50 6.18
C LEU A 131 -2.37 -6.04 7.37
N PRO A 132 -2.03 -6.94 8.31
CA PRO A 132 -1.05 -6.63 9.34
C PRO A 132 0.29 -6.17 8.76
N ARG A 133 0.97 -5.25 9.44
CA ARG A 133 2.24 -4.66 8.97
C ARG A 133 3.30 -5.71 8.64
N SER A 134 3.47 -6.72 9.51
CA SER A 134 4.43 -7.80 9.30
C SER A 134 4.14 -8.61 8.02
N VAL A 135 2.87 -8.87 7.73
CA VAL A 135 2.39 -9.58 6.52
C VAL A 135 2.51 -8.68 5.28
N ALA A 136 2.10 -7.42 5.38
CA ALA A 136 2.18 -6.43 4.30
C ALA A 136 3.63 -6.21 3.86
N ASN A 137 4.57 -6.07 4.80
CA ASN A 137 6.00 -5.92 4.52
C ASN A 137 6.56 -7.13 3.76
N GLN A 138 6.16 -8.35 4.13
CA GLN A 138 6.58 -9.54 3.38
C GLN A 138 6.10 -9.49 1.93
N LEU A 139 4.83 -9.12 1.70
CA LEU A 139 4.28 -8.98 0.34
C LEU A 139 4.95 -7.87 -0.46
N LEU A 140 5.23 -6.72 0.17
CA LEU A 140 5.94 -5.59 -0.47
C LEU A 140 7.36 -5.99 -0.89
N THR A 141 8.02 -6.86 -0.12
CA THR A 141 9.35 -7.40 -0.48
C THR A 141 9.30 -8.54 -1.52
N GLY A 142 8.12 -8.86 -2.07
CA GLY A 142 7.94 -9.94 -3.03
C GLY A 142 8.02 -11.35 -2.42
N LYS A 143 8.00 -11.46 -1.08
CA LYS A 143 8.01 -12.74 -0.38
C LYS A 143 6.59 -13.31 -0.30
N SER A 144 6.46 -14.62 -0.51
CA SER A 144 5.22 -15.33 -0.23
C SER A 144 5.00 -15.44 1.29
N VAL A 145 3.79 -15.14 1.75
CA VAL A 145 3.40 -15.35 3.15
C VAL A 145 2.90 -16.78 3.30
N ASN A 146 3.65 -17.60 4.00
CA ASN A 146 3.25 -18.98 4.28
C ASN A 146 2.20 -19.01 5.41
N PRO A 147 1.24 -19.95 5.36
CA PRO A 147 0.35 -20.19 6.49
C PRO A 147 1.15 -20.55 7.75
N GLU A 148 0.79 -19.97 8.88
CA GLU A 148 1.40 -20.22 10.19
C GLU A 148 0.35 -20.78 11.16
N ALA A 149 0.75 -21.77 11.96
CA ALA A 149 -0.05 -22.30 13.05
C ALA A 149 0.31 -21.60 14.36
N PHE A 150 -0.69 -21.10 15.07
CA PHE A 150 -0.58 -20.46 16.37
C PHE A 150 -1.21 -21.36 17.43
N ASP A 151 -0.46 -21.66 18.49
CA ASP A 151 -0.89 -22.62 19.52
C ASP A 151 -2.02 -22.08 20.39
N SER A 152 -2.03 -20.77 20.61
CA SER A 152 -3.03 -20.09 21.42
C SER A 152 -3.19 -18.65 20.98
N VAL A 153 -4.43 -18.28 20.68
CA VAL A 153 -4.89 -16.91 20.45
C VAL A 153 -6.20 -16.71 21.21
N THR A 154 -6.62 -15.47 21.46
CA THR A 154 -7.96 -15.18 21.97
C THR A 154 -8.78 -14.44 20.93
N VAL A 155 -9.94 -15.01 20.60
CA VAL A 155 -10.91 -14.48 19.66
C VAL A 155 -12.08 -13.90 20.43
N TYR A 156 -12.41 -12.66 20.10
CA TYR A 156 -13.59 -11.92 20.53
C TYR A 156 -14.61 -11.90 19.40
N PHE A 157 -15.86 -12.17 19.73
CA PHE A 157 -17.02 -11.88 18.90
C PHE A 157 -18.00 -11.02 19.69
N SER A 158 -18.61 -10.04 19.03
CA SER A 158 -19.78 -9.36 19.58
C SER A 158 -20.85 -9.09 18.57
N ASP A 159 -22.09 -9.23 19.02
CA ASP A 159 -23.29 -8.77 18.34
C ASP A 159 -23.90 -7.59 19.10
N ILE A 160 -24.45 -6.63 18.37
CA ILE A 160 -25.22 -5.52 18.92
C ILE A 160 -26.69 -5.83 18.68
N VAL A 161 -27.40 -6.13 19.76
CA VAL A 161 -28.81 -6.53 19.71
C VAL A 161 -29.64 -5.40 19.10
N GLY A 162 -30.25 -5.67 17.95
CA GLY A 162 -31.11 -4.72 17.24
C GLY A 162 -30.37 -3.75 16.31
N PHE A 163 -29.05 -3.89 16.14
CA PHE A 163 -28.26 -3.00 15.28
C PHE A 163 -28.74 -3.03 13.83
N THR A 164 -29.10 -4.20 13.29
CA THR A 164 -29.61 -4.33 11.91
C THR A 164 -30.87 -3.49 11.66
N SER A 165 -31.70 -3.27 12.69
CA SER A 165 -32.88 -2.39 12.61
C SER A 165 -32.53 -0.90 12.80
N MET A 166 -31.42 -0.60 13.49
CA MET A 166 -30.99 0.77 13.84
C MET A 166 -30.00 1.36 12.83
N SER A 167 -29.16 0.53 12.22
CA SER A 167 -28.14 0.90 11.23
C SER A 167 -28.73 1.31 9.88
N ALA A 168 -30.02 1.03 9.65
CA ALA A 168 -30.77 1.56 8.52
C ALA A 168 -30.91 3.10 8.55
N VAL A 169 -30.58 3.76 9.66
CA VAL A 169 -30.84 5.19 9.91
C VAL A 169 -29.58 5.97 10.33
N SER A 170 -28.38 5.38 10.41
CA SER A 170 -27.20 6.11 10.95
C SER A 170 -25.85 5.75 10.36
N THR A 171 -25.04 6.77 10.10
CA THR A 171 -23.63 6.71 9.68
C THR A 171 -22.73 6.38 10.89
N ALA A 172 -21.83 5.42 10.72
CA ALA A 172 -21.52 4.40 11.72
C ALA A 172 -20.31 4.62 12.65
N PHE A 173 -20.31 3.82 13.71
CA PHE A 173 -19.34 3.56 14.81
C PHE A 173 -17.93 3.09 14.37
N GLN A 174 -17.36 3.64 13.30
CA GLN A 174 -16.15 3.08 12.66
C GLN A 174 -14.80 3.58 13.24
N GLU A 175 -14.77 4.68 13.99
CA GLU A 175 -13.51 5.38 14.28
C GLU A 175 -12.79 5.01 15.59
N SER A 176 -13.47 4.44 16.59
CA SER A 176 -12.90 4.35 17.95
C SER A 176 -12.15 3.05 18.30
N VAL A 177 -12.13 2.05 17.41
CA VAL A 177 -11.50 0.73 17.69
C VAL A 177 -10.09 0.58 17.06
N VAL A 178 -9.65 1.51 16.21
CA VAL A 178 -8.50 1.32 15.28
C VAL A 178 -7.13 1.73 15.87
N ARG A 179 -6.91 1.64 17.19
CA ARG A 179 -5.63 2.06 17.80
C ARG A 179 -4.88 1.02 18.63
N ALA A 180 -5.26 -0.24 18.57
CA ALA A 180 -4.62 -1.31 19.33
C ALA A 180 -4.09 -2.43 18.41
N PRO A 181 -3.16 -3.29 18.84
CA PRO A 181 -2.54 -4.35 18.02
C PRO A 181 -3.51 -5.46 17.58
N PHE A 182 -4.81 -5.21 17.66
CA PHE A 182 -5.85 -6.18 17.37
C PHE A 182 -6.28 -6.10 15.92
N ARG A 183 -6.48 -7.26 15.30
CA ARG A 183 -7.08 -7.32 13.98
C ARG A 183 -8.60 -7.36 14.11
N VAL A 184 -9.27 -6.38 13.51
CA VAL A 184 -10.73 -6.31 13.43
C VAL A 184 -11.16 -6.87 12.07
N GLU A 185 -11.98 -7.93 12.08
CA GLU A 185 -12.70 -8.38 10.89
C GLU A 185 -14.20 -8.25 11.18
N THR A 186 -14.95 -7.62 10.29
CA THR A 186 -16.41 -7.57 10.38
C THR A 186 -17.00 -8.75 9.60
N ILE A 187 -17.88 -9.53 10.24
CA ILE A 187 -18.64 -10.60 9.60
C ILE A 187 -20.12 -10.31 9.82
N GLY A 188 -20.74 -9.64 8.84
CA GLY A 188 -22.13 -9.19 8.95
C GLY A 188 -22.30 -8.08 9.99
N ASP A 189 -23.21 -8.30 10.94
CA ASP A 189 -23.49 -7.48 12.12
C ASP A 189 -22.57 -7.79 13.32
N ALA A 190 -21.79 -8.87 13.25
CA ALA A 190 -20.86 -9.27 14.29
C ALA A 190 -19.45 -8.70 14.07
N TYR A 191 -18.88 -8.13 15.14
CA TYR A 191 -17.48 -7.67 15.18
C TYR A 191 -16.59 -8.78 15.72
N MET A 192 -15.58 -9.17 14.93
CA MET A 192 -14.54 -10.12 15.33
C MET A 192 -13.24 -9.38 15.61
N VAL A 193 -12.64 -9.65 16.76
CA VAL A 193 -11.34 -9.08 17.15
C VAL A 193 -10.44 -10.20 17.66
N VAL A 194 -9.16 -10.22 17.28
CA VAL A 194 -8.23 -11.28 17.71
C VAL A 194 -6.93 -10.71 18.24
N SER A 195 -6.42 -11.30 19.32
CA SER A 195 -5.09 -11.04 19.87
C SER A 195 -4.25 -12.31 19.90
N GLY A 196 -2.92 -12.15 19.83
CA GLY A 196 -1.94 -13.24 19.72
C GLY A 196 -1.51 -13.54 18.28
N LEU A 197 -1.90 -12.70 17.32
CA LEU A 197 -1.53 -12.79 15.90
C LEU A 197 -1.45 -11.40 15.24
N PRO A 198 -0.68 -11.26 14.15
CA PRO A 198 0.36 -12.20 13.73
C PRO A 198 1.56 -12.21 14.69
N GLU A 199 1.70 -11.19 15.53
CA GLU A 199 2.69 -11.16 16.60
C GLU A 199 2.20 -11.95 17.83
N ARG A 200 2.97 -12.96 18.23
CA ARG A 200 2.71 -13.74 19.46
C ARG A 200 3.01 -12.89 20.68
N ASN A 201 2.11 -12.91 21.68
CA ASN A 201 2.23 -12.12 22.91
C ASN A 201 2.11 -12.98 24.19
N GLY A 202 2.47 -14.28 24.11
CA GLY A 202 2.38 -15.19 25.26
C GLY A 202 0.93 -15.37 25.70
N ILE A 203 0.64 -15.28 27.01
CA ILE A 203 -0.74 -15.34 27.53
C ILE A 203 -1.45 -13.97 27.52
N GLU A 204 -0.74 -12.90 27.15
CA GLU A 204 -1.27 -11.54 27.24
C GLU A 204 -2.45 -11.32 26.28
N HIS A 205 -2.56 -12.11 25.20
CA HIS A 205 -3.71 -12.05 24.28
C HIS A 205 -5.05 -12.16 25.01
N VAL A 206 -5.15 -13.01 26.03
CA VAL A 206 -6.40 -13.24 26.74
C VAL A 206 -6.72 -12.09 27.69
N ARG A 207 -5.70 -11.51 28.35
CA ARG A 207 -5.85 -10.34 29.23
C ARG A 207 -6.30 -9.12 28.44
N GLN A 208 -5.64 -8.85 27.32
CA GLN A 208 -5.95 -7.74 26.43
C GLN A 208 -7.40 -7.80 25.92
N ILE A 209 -7.84 -8.96 25.43
CA ILE A 209 -9.21 -9.13 24.93
C ILE A 209 -10.24 -9.04 26.06
N ALA A 210 -9.96 -9.61 27.24
CA ALA A 210 -10.85 -9.50 28.39
C ALA A 210 -11.04 -8.05 28.85
N ARG A 211 -9.94 -7.29 28.97
CA ARG A 211 -9.96 -5.84 29.29
C ARG A 211 -10.74 -5.04 28.26
N MET A 212 -10.45 -5.25 26.98
CA MET A 212 -11.19 -4.61 25.88
C MET A 212 -12.69 -4.89 25.98
N SER A 213 -13.07 -6.13 26.24
CA SER A 213 -14.48 -6.55 26.37
C SER A 213 -15.18 -5.85 27.53
N LEU A 214 -14.53 -5.76 28.70
CA LEU A 214 -15.05 -5.06 29.86
C LEU A 214 -15.23 -3.57 29.56
N THR A 215 -14.25 -2.93 28.93
CA THR A 215 -14.31 -1.52 28.54
C THR A 215 -15.44 -1.25 27.54
N ILE A 216 -15.57 -2.07 26.49
CA ILE A 216 -16.65 -1.97 25.50
C ILE A 216 -18.00 -2.08 26.20
N LEU A 217 -18.17 -3.08 27.08
CA LEU A 217 -19.44 -3.29 27.77
C LEU A 217 -19.80 -2.13 28.71
N ARG A 218 -18.81 -1.55 29.41
CA ARG A 218 -18.98 -0.35 30.25
C ARG A 218 -19.40 0.86 29.41
N ASN A 219 -18.76 1.07 28.26
CA ASN A 219 -19.08 2.18 27.36
C ASN A 219 -20.48 2.02 26.76
N VAL A 220 -20.87 0.82 26.33
CA VAL A 220 -22.22 0.54 25.80
C VAL A 220 -23.30 0.79 26.85
N ARG A 221 -23.03 0.54 28.15
CA ARG A 221 -23.98 0.87 29.24
C ARG A 221 -24.25 2.37 29.38
N GLN A 222 -23.24 3.20 29.13
CA GLN A 222 -23.32 4.66 29.28
C GLN A 222 -23.71 5.37 27.98
N PHE A 223 -23.62 4.68 26.85
CA PHE A 223 -23.87 5.25 25.53
C PHE A 223 -25.36 5.46 25.29
N VAL A 224 -25.73 6.72 25.02
CA VAL A 224 -27.08 7.12 24.62
C VAL A 224 -27.03 7.59 23.18
N ILE A 225 -27.94 7.09 22.36
CA ILE A 225 -28.01 7.46 20.95
C ILE A 225 -28.70 8.81 20.83
N SER A 226 -28.00 9.82 20.32
CA SER A 226 -28.51 11.21 20.27
C SER A 226 -29.86 11.35 19.55
N HIS A 227 -30.11 10.54 18.52
CA HIS A 227 -31.36 10.56 17.75
C HIS A 227 -32.43 9.57 18.28
N MET A 228 -32.07 8.70 19.24
CA MET A 228 -32.99 7.74 19.90
C MET A 228 -32.64 7.61 21.39
N PRO A 229 -32.85 8.65 22.21
CA PRO A 229 -32.43 8.66 23.61
C PRO A 229 -33.19 7.64 24.50
N GLN A 230 -34.32 7.12 24.03
CA GLN A 230 -35.12 6.10 24.73
C GLN A 230 -34.65 4.66 24.43
N THR A 231 -33.78 4.47 23.43
CA THR A 231 -33.31 3.14 23.02
C THR A 231 -31.95 2.86 23.66
N SER A 232 -31.91 1.89 24.58
CA SER A 232 -30.65 1.42 25.16
C SER A 232 -29.95 0.44 24.21
N LEU A 233 -28.72 0.77 23.79
CA LEU A 233 -27.88 -0.16 23.05
C LEU A 233 -27.53 -1.37 23.93
N LYS A 234 -27.66 -2.59 23.40
CA LYS A 234 -27.28 -3.81 24.11
C LYS A 234 -26.26 -4.57 23.31
N ALA A 235 -25.11 -4.88 23.92
CA ALA A 235 -24.08 -5.72 23.33
C ALA A 235 -24.09 -7.11 23.95
N ARG A 236 -23.83 -8.12 23.14
CA ARG A 236 -23.55 -9.50 23.57
C ARG A 236 -22.12 -9.83 23.14
N ILE A 237 -21.33 -10.37 24.06
CA ILE A 237 -19.90 -10.63 23.81
C ILE A 237 -19.58 -12.08 24.13
N GLY A 238 -18.81 -12.73 23.26
CA GLY A 238 -18.31 -14.09 23.43
C GLY A 238 -16.81 -14.20 23.18
N LEU A 239 -16.09 -14.84 24.10
CA LEU A 239 -14.65 -15.04 24.02
C LEU A 239 -14.29 -16.52 24.05
N HIS A 240 -13.35 -16.91 23.18
CA HIS A 240 -12.73 -18.23 23.24
C HIS A 240 -11.23 -18.14 22.94
N SER A 241 -10.46 -19.02 23.55
CA SER A 241 -9.01 -19.11 23.40
C SER A 241 -8.64 -20.51 22.94
N GLY A 242 -7.79 -20.60 21.92
CA GLY A 242 -7.41 -21.87 21.34
C GLY A 242 -6.48 -21.71 20.13
N PRO A 243 -6.07 -22.83 19.51
CA PRO A 243 -5.17 -22.82 18.37
C PRO A 243 -5.85 -22.35 17.08
N VAL A 244 -5.10 -21.67 16.21
CA VAL A 244 -5.57 -21.25 14.88
C VAL A 244 -4.48 -21.42 13.84
N CYS A 245 -4.87 -21.65 12.59
CA CYS A 245 -3.99 -21.47 11.45
C CYS A 245 -4.34 -20.15 10.77
N ALA A 246 -3.36 -19.28 10.54
CA ALA A 246 -3.59 -18.01 9.85
C ALA A 246 -2.70 -17.90 8.60
N GLY A 247 -3.19 -17.21 7.58
CA GLY A 247 -2.44 -17.04 6.33
C GLY A 247 -3.12 -16.11 5.35
N VAL A 248 -2.41 -15.74 4.27
CA VAL A 248 -2.94 -14.86 3.23
C VAL A 248 -3.62 -15.68 2.14
N VAL A 249 -4.89 -15.37 1.87
CA VAL A 249 -5.68 -15.95 0.79
C VAL A 249 -5.84 -14.94 -0.34
N GLY A 250 -5.64 -15.39 -1.58
CA GLY A 250 -5.83 -14.59 -2.78
C GLY A 250 -4.54 -13.91 -3.27
N ARG A 251 -4.26 -14.03 -4.58
CA ARG A 251 -3.06 -13.44 -5.22
C ARG A 251 -3.27 -11.96 -5.59
N LYS A 252 -4.43 -11.62 -6.16
CA LYS A 252 -4.75 -10.25 -6.62
C LYS A 252 -5.35 -9.38 -5.52
N MET A 253 -6.08 -9.99 -4.59
CA MET A 253 -6.71 -9.32 -3.44
C MET A 253 -6.36 -10.13 -2.19
N PRO A 254 -5.15 -9.91 -1.61
CA PRO A 254 -4.70 -10.65 -0.45
C PRO A 254 -5.58 -10.32 0.76
N ARG A 255 -6.10 -11.35 1.41
CA ARG A 255 -6.81 -11.25 2.71
C ARG A 255 -6.09 -12.14 3.71
N TYR A 256 -5.68 -11.59 4.83
CA TYR A 256 -5.22 -12.43 5.93
C TYR A 256 -6.46 -13.10 6.54
N CYS A 257 -6.48 -14.41 6.66
CA CYS A 257 -7.63 -15.18 7.10
C CYS A 257 -7.23 -16.09 8.24
N LEU A 258 -8.14 -16.27 9.19
CA LEU A 258 -8.01 -17.20 10.30
C LEU A 258 -8.83 -18.45 10.02
N PHE A 259 -8.22 -19.59 10.26
CA PHE A 259 -8.83 -20.90 10.12
C PHE A 259 -8.66 -21.67 11.42
N GLY A 260 -9.64 -22.53 11.70
CA GLY A 260 -9.63 -23.37 12.87
C GLY A 260 -10.94 -23.30 13.62
N ASP A 261 -11.12 -24.30 14.47
CA ASP A 261 -12.32 -24.44 15.27
C ASP A 261 -12.49 -23.31 16.30
N THR A 262 -11.38 -22.70 16.75
CA THR A 262 -11.37 -21.58 17.71
C THR A 262 -12.27 -20.42 17.28
N VAL A 263 -12.28 -20.07 15.99
CA VAL A 263 -13.15 -18.99 15.45
C VAL A 263 -14.62 -19.38 15.59
N ASN A 264 -14.96 -20.62 15.24
CA ASN A 264 -16.33 -21.12 15.32
C ASN A 264 -16.80 -21.19 16.78
N THR A 265 -15.97 -21.69 17.68
CA THR A 265 -16.28 -21.78 19.11
C THR A 265 -16.46 -20.39 19.72
N ALA A 266 -15.64 -19.40 19.37
CA ALA A 266 -15.80 -18.01 19.80
C ALA A 266 -17.15 -17.42 19.33
N SER A 267 -17.51 -17.63 18.07
CA SER A 267 -18.82 -17.22 17.54
C SER A 267 -19.99 -17.92 18.26
N ARG A 268 -19.80 -19.17 18.73
CA ARG A 268 -20.80 -19.83 19.57
C ARG A 268 -20.87 -19.28 21.00
N MET A 269 -19.74 -18.85 21.57
CA MET A 269 -19.76 -18.17 22.87
C MET A 269 -20.52 -16.85 22.81
N GLU A 270 -20.44 -16.14 21.68
CA GLU A 270 -21.22 -14.93 21.45
C GLU A 270 -22.70 -15.31 21.27
N SER A 271 -23.04 -16.11 20.27
CA SER A 271 -24.44 -16.38 19.90
C SER A 271 -25.26 -17.09 21.00
N SER A 272 -24.64 -17.89 21.87
CA SER A 272 -25.30 -18.52 23.03
C SER A 272 -25.31 -17.66 24.30
N GLY A 273 -24.71 -16.47 24.24
CA GLY A 273 -24.61 -15.51 25.33
C GLY A 273 -25.89 -14.75 25.62
N GLU A 274 -25.83 -13.95 26.67
CA GLU A 274 -26.92 -13.07 27.11
C GLU A 274 -26.56 -11.62 26.84
N ALA A 275 -27.56 -10.81 26.53
CA ALA A 275 -27.37 -9.38 26.34
C ALA A 275 -26.77 -8.74 27.61
N MET A 276 -25.83 -7.83 27.40
CA MET A 276 -25.08 -7.11 28.43
C MET A 276 -24.18 -7.99 29.31
N LYS A 277 -23.76 -9.16 28.81
CA LYS A 277 -22.82 -10.06 29.47
C LYS A 277 -21.70 -10.51 28.52
N ILE A 278 -20.56 -10.86 29.11
CA ILE A 278 -19.41 -11.43 28.40
C ILE A 278 -19.33 -12.91 28.75
N GLN A 279 -19.63 -13.76 27.78
CA GLN A 279 -19.49 -15.20 27.90
C GLN A 279 -18.09 -15.64 27.52
N ILE A 280 -17.52 -16.55 28.31
CA ILE A 280 -16.22 -17.15 28.03
C ILE A 280 -16.27 -18.68 28.12
N SER A 281 -15.45 -19.33 27.29
CA SER A 281 -15.17 -20.77 27.34
C SER A 281 -14.33 -21.18 28.57
N ASP A 282 -14.25 -22.48 28.86
CA ASP A 282 -13.42 -22.99 29.96
C ASP A 282 -11.91 -22.80 29.69
N GLU A 283 -11.49 -22.89 28.43
CA GLU A 283 -10.11 -22.65 28.00
C GLU A 283 -9.70 -21.20 28.30
N THR A 284 -10.52 -20.23 27.88
CA THR A 284 -10.31 -18.81 28.18
C THR A 284 -10.29 -18.55 29.68
N ARG A 285 -11.20 -19.17 30.43
CA ARG A 285 -11.27 -19.04 31.89
C ARG A 285 -10.02 -19.58 32.57
N THR A 286 -9.47 -20.68 32.08
CA THR A 286 -8.24 -21.27 32.62
C THR A 286 -7.05 -20.35 32.41
N LEU A 287 -6.93 -19.72 31.23
CA LEU A 287 -5.90 -18.72 30.98
C LEU A 287 -6.07 -17.47 31.84
N LEU A 288 -7.29 -16.92 31.93
CA LEU A 288 -7.55 -15.71 32.74
C LEU A 288 -7.27 -15.91 34.23
N LYS A 289 -7.51 -17.13 34.74
CA LYS A 289 -7.22 -17.47 36.14
C LYS A 289 -5.74 -17.32 36.50
N THR A 290 -4.82 -17.47 35.54
CA THR A 290 -3.37 -17.32 35.79
C THR A 290 -2.98 -15.91 36.23
N PHE A 291 -3.81 -14.91 35.95
CA PHE A 291 -3.56 -13.52 36.34
C PHE A 291 -4.11 -13.14 37.70
N GLU A 292 -5.03 -13.94 38.26
CA GLU A 292 -5.65 -13.72 39.58
C GLU A 292 -6.38 -12.37 39.77
N THR A 293 -6.54 -11.56 38.72
CA THR A 293 -7.24 -10.27 38.76
C THR A 293 -8.68 -10.34 38.27
N PHE A 294 -9.07 -11.34 37.48
CA PHE A 294 -10.37 -11.39 36.82
C PHE A 294 -11.46 -12.05 37.67
N VAL A 295 -12.61 -11.38 37.79
CA VAL A 295 -13.80 -11.89 38.47
C VAL A 295 -14.64 -12.69 37.47
N ILE A 296 -14.71 -14.00 37.68
CA ILE A 296 -15.36 -14.94 36.76
C ILE A 296 -16.36 -15.81 37.53
N THR A 297 -17.60 -15.88 37.04
CA THR A 297 -18.68 -16.70 37.63
C THR A 297 -19.07 -17.84 36.69
N LYS A 298 -19.25 -19.05 37.22
CA LYS A 298 -19.72 -20.19 36.42
C LYS A 298 -21.15 -19.95 35.94
N ARG A 299 -21.38 -20.05 34.63
CA ARG A 299 -22.74 -20.02 34.03
C ARG A 299 -23.41 -21.38 34.21
N GLY A 300 -22.68 -22.45 33.90
CA GLY A 300 -23.19 -23.81 33.87
C GLY A 300 -22.81 -24.52 32.57
N ILE A 301 -23.42 -25.68 32.35
CA ILE A 301 -23.28 -26.46 31.11
C ILE A 301 -24.35 -25.97 30.14
N ILE A 302 -23.95 -25.67 28.91
CA ILE A 302 -24.86 -25.28 27.83
C ILE A 302 -24.63 -26.20 26.62
N GLU A 303 -25.68 -26.45 25.85
CA GLU A 303 -25.57 -27.15 24.57
C GLU A 303 -25.11 -26.18 23.48
N VAL A 304 -23.93 -26.44 22.92
CA VAL A 304 -23.33 -25.64 21.86
C VAL A 304 -23.39 -26.40 20.55
N LYS A 305 -24.04 -25.80 19.54
CA LYS A 305 -24.24 -26.42 18.22
C LYS A 305 -22.91 -26.88 17.62
N GLY A 306 -22.80 -28.18 17.35
CA GLY A 306 -21.60 -28.81 16.78
C GLY A 306 -20.49 -29.14 17.77
N LYS A 307 -20.68 -28.81 19.05
CA LYS A 307 -19.74 -29.11 20.15
C LYS A 307 -20.33 -30.01 21.24
N GLY A 308 -21.66 -30.00 21.39
CA GLY A 308 -22.36 -30.67 22.48
C GLY A 308 -22.33 -29.83 23.75
N SER A 309 -22.43 -30.50 24.89
CA SER A 309 -22.40 -29.88 26.22
C SER A 309 -21.04 -29.26 26.54
N MET A 310 -21.00 -27.93 26.72
CA MET A 310 -19.82 -27.17 27.13
C MET A 310 -20.07 -26.44 28.44
N THR A 311 -19.10 -26.45 29.36
CA THR A 311 -19.14 -25.59 30.54
C THR A 311 -18.70 -24.18 30.16
N THR A 312 -19.49 -23.19 30.56
CA THR A 312 -19.22 -21.78 30.25
C THR A 312 -19.26 -20.90 31.50
N TYR A 313 -18.70 -19.71 31.35
CA TYR A 313 -18.55 -18.75 32.44
C TYR A 313 -18.90 -17.34 31.99
N TRP A 314 -19.22 -16.50 32.96
CA TRP A 314 -19.38 -15.06 32.80
C TRP A 314 -18.13 -14.36 33.29
N LEU A 315 -17.53 -13.54 32.43
CA LEU A 315 -16.55 -12.54 32.86
C LEU A 315 -17.32 -11.33 33.39
N ILE A 316 -17.11 -11.00 34.67
CA ILE A 316 -17.86 -9.95 35.36
C ILE A 316 -17.06 -8.66 35.45
N ASP A 317 -15.81 -8.76 35.92
CA ASP A 317 -14.96 -7.59 36.17
C ASP A 317 -13.48 -7.96 36.25
N GLU A 318 -12.62 -6.96 36.43
CA GLU A 318 -11.21 -7.10 36.79
C GLU A 318 -10.92 -6.27 38.06
N ILE A 319 -10.33 -6.89 39.07
CA ILE A 319 -9.86 -6.25 40.29
C ILE A 319 -8.50 -5.60 39.98
N THR A 320 -8.50 -4.29 39.75
CA THR A 320 -7.27 -3.54 39.59
C THR A 320 -6.66 -3.26 40.97
N THR A 321 -5.59 -3.95 41.33
CA THR A 321 -4.68 -3.46 42.39
C THR A 321 -4.05 -2.16 41.89
N GLN A 322 -4.09 -1.09 42.69
CA GLN A 322 -3.76 0.30 42.33
C GLN A 322 -2.33 0.60 41.81
N ASN A 323 -1.61 -0.35 41.21
CA ASN A 323 -0.23 -0.18 40.73
C ASN A 323 0.00 -0.36 39.22
N ASP A 324 -1.01 -0.67 38.42
CA ASP A 324 -0.86 -0.71 36.95
C ASP A 324 -1.25 0.64 36.33
N GLY A 325 -0.31 1.58 36.35
CA GLY A 325 -0.39 2.87 35.67
C GLY A 325 -0.41 2.74 34.14
N LEU A 326 -1.54 2.30 33.60
CA LEU A 326 -1.84 2.35 32.16
C LEU A 326 -3.32 2.68 31.91
N ASP A 327 -3.83 3.70 32.60
CA ASP A 327 -4.78 4.61 31.96
C ASP A 327 -3.99 5.38 30.89
N LEU A 328 -3.82 4.78 29.71
CA LEU A 328 -3.53 5.58 28.52
C LEU A 328 -4.82 6.34 28.22
N PRO A 329 -4.87 7.68 28.43
CA PRO A 329 -6.00 8.44 27.97
C PRO A 329 -6.10 8.25 26.46
N MET A 330 -7.26 7.81 25.99
CA MET A 330 -7.58 7.87 24.57
C MET A 330 -7.44 9.34 24.13
N PRO A 331 -6.64 9.64 23.09
CA PRO A 331 -6.60 10.99 22.55
C PRO A 331 -8.01 11.37 22.11
N ILE A 332 -8.44 12.55 22.57
CA ILE A 332 -9.71 13.21 22.26
C ILE A 332 -9.96 13.20 20.75
#